data_AF-Q1H9X1-F1
#
_entry.id   AF-Q1H9X1-F1
#
_cell.length_a   1.000
_cell.length_b   1.000
_cell.length_c   1.000
_cell.angle_alpha   90.00
_cell.angle_beta   90.00
_cell.angle_gamma   90.00
#
_symmetry.space_group_name_H-M   'P 1'
#
loop_
_entity.id
_entity.type
_entity.pdbx_description
1 polymer ?
#
loop_
_entity_poly.entity_id
_entity_poly.type
_entity_poly.pdbx_seq_one_letter_code
_entity_poly.pdbx_strand_id
1 'polypeptide(L)'
;MTATVMALAVTLAAATLAGGFFAYAYRLERAAHHAAREWARAETTGHLIYKQGLESLYQTIDRSNGGVGKRLAECREITEAIFTHSPALFEQEAGLIHWLQATDRYLVELASKMPEDPTRAHIVNSRSAEIYERVHRAIGTEAAKV
;
A
#
# COMPACT_ATOMS: atom_id res chain seq x y z
N MET A 1 -23.29 37.52 -67.11
CA MET A 1 -22.06 37.65 -66.28
C MET A 1 -22.32 37.57 -64.78
N THR A 2 -23.53 37.81 -64.27
CA THR A 2 -23.82 37.85 -62.83
C THR A 2 -23.95 36.47 -62.16
N ALA A 3 -24.58 35.50 -62.82
CA ALA A 3 -24.83 34.17 -62.25
C ALA A 3 -23.54 33.34 -62.05
N THR A 4 -22.59 33.42 -62.98
CA THR A 4 -21.30 32.72 -62.90
C THR A 4 -20.40 33.27 -61.78
N VAL A 5 -20.40 34.59 -61.59
CA VAL A 5 -19.66 35.25 -60.50
C VAL A 5 -20.26 34.90 -59.14
N MET A 6 -21.60 34.88 -59.03
CA MET A 6 -22.30 34.44 -57.81
C MET A 6 -22.00 32.98 -57.48
N ALA A 7 -22.03 32.08 -58.46
CA ALA A 7 -21.70 30.67 -58.27
C ALA A 7 -20.26 30.48 -57.78
N LEU A 8 -19.30 31.22 -58.35
CA LEU A 8 -17.89 31.17 -57.93
C LEU A 8 -17.68 31.73 -56.52
N ALA A 9 -18.40 32.78 -56.13
CA ALA A 9 -18.36 33.32 -54.78
C ALA A 9 -18.92 32.34 -53.75
N VAL A 10 -20.03 31.65 -54.07
CA VAL A 10 -20.64 30.64 -53.20
C VAL A 10 -19.74 29.41 -53.06
N THR A 11 -19.12 28.93 -54.14
CA THR A 11 -18.20 27.79 -54.05
C THR A 11 -16.93 28.14 -53.28
N LEU A 12 -16.39 29.35 -53.45
CA LEU A 12 -15.25 29.81 -52.68
C LEU A 12 -15.59 29.94 -51.18
N ALA A 13 -16.76 30.50 -50.85
CA ALA A 13 -17.24 30.59 -49.47
C ALA A 13 -17.48 29.21 -48.85
N ALA A 14 -18.04 28.26 -49.60
CA ALA A 14 -18.21 26.90 -49.14
C ALA A 14 -16.86 26.19 -48.92
N ALA A 15 -15.89 26.41 -49.82
CA ALA A 15 -14.55 25.84 -49.69
C ALA A 15 -13.78 26.40 -48.49
N THR A 16 -13.88 27.71 -48.22
CA THR A 16 -13.24 28.33 -47.05
C THR A 16 -13.87 27.87 -45.74
N LEU A 17 -15.19 27.77 -45.68
CA LEU A 17 -15.90 27.23 -44.52
C LEU A 17 -15.56 25.75 -44.27
N ALA A 18 -15.53 24.94 -45.33
CA ALA A 18 -15.14 23.54 -45.23
C ALA A 18 -13.68 23.40 -44.76
N GLY A 19 -12.74 24.16 -45.35
CA GLY A 19 -11.35 24.18 -44.92
C GLY A 19 -11.17 24.63 -43.47
N GLY A 20 -11.91 25.66 -43.04
CA GLY A 20 -11.95 26.12 -41.66
C GLY A 20 -12.50 25.06 -40.70
N PHE A 21 -13.57 24.36 -41.09
CA PHE A 21 -14.16 23.27 -40.32
C PHE A 21 -13.18 22.10 -40.16
N PHE A 22 -12.55 21.64 -41.24
CA PHE A 22 -11.56 20.56 -41.17
C PHE A 22 -10.34 20.95 -40.34
N ALA A 23 -9.83 22.18 -40.50
CA ALA A 23 -8.73 22.68 -39.68
C ALA A 23 -9.12 22.74 -38.19
N TYR A 24 -10.34 23.17 -37.89
CA TYR A 24 -10.86 23.18 -36.52
C TYR A 24 -11.01 21.77 -35.94
N ALA A 25 -11.64 20.86 -36.68
CA ALA A 25 -11.83 19.46 -36.28
C ALA A 25 -10.47 18.77 -36.04
N TYR A 26 -9.50 18.97 -36.93
CA TYR A 26 -8.14 18.45 -36.76
C TYR A 26 -7.45 19.01 -35.52
N ARG A 27 -7.59 20.31 -35.24
CA ARG A 27 -7.04 20.91 -34.01
C ARG A 27 -7.70 20.35 -32.75
N LEU A 28 -9.01 20.12 -32.78
CA LEU A 28 -9.76 19.54 -31.67
C LEU A 28 -9.31 18.11 -31.38
N GLU A 29 -9.21 17.26 -32.40
CA GLU A 29 -8.74 15.88 -32.28
C GLU A 29 -7.29 15.82 -31.78
N ARG A 30 -6.42 16.68 -32.31
CA ARG A 30 -5.04 16.79 -31.84
C ARG A 30 -4.96 17.22 -30.37
N ALA A 31 -5.78 18.18 -29.94
CA ALA A 31 -5.83 18.61 -28.54
C ALA A 31 -6.31 17.48 -27.62
N ALA A 32 -7.34 16.73 -28.03
CA ALA A 32 -7.84 15.57 -27.28
C ALA A 32 -6.76 14.49 -27.13
N HIS A 33 -6.02 14.16 -28.20
CA HIS A 33 -4.91 13.21 -28.13
C HIS A 33 -3.73 13.69 -27.26
N HIS A 34 -3.44 14.99 -27.24
CA HIS A 34 -2.43 15.54 -26.34
C HIS A 34 -2.88 15.44 -24.88
N ALA A 35 -4.11 15.82 -24.57
CA ALA A 35 -4.67 15.70 -23.23
C ALA A 35 -4.67 14.24 -22.74
N ALA A 36 -5.09 13.28 -23.57
CA ALA A 36 -5.07 11.86 -23.22
C ALA A 36 -3.66 11.34 -22.92
N ARG A 37 -2.64 11.79 -23.68
CA ARG A 37 -1.24 11.43 -23.42
C ARG A 37 -0.71 12.02 -22.13
N GLU A 38 -1.08 13.26 -21.81
CA GLU A 38 -0.68 13.92 -20.57
C GLU A 38 -1.29 13.24 -19.35
N TRP A 39 -2.58 12.87 -19.42
CA TRP A 39 -3.23 12.05 -18.40
C TRP A 39 -2.54 10.71 -18.19
N ALA A 40 -2.27 9.97 -19.26
CA ALA A 40 -1.57 8.68 -19.17
C ALA A 40 -0.17 8.82 -18.56
N ARG A 41 0.57 9.89 -18.89
CA ARG A 41 1.87 10.18 -18.27
C ARG A 41 1.73 10.54 -16.79
N ALA A 42 0.74 11.34 -16.42
CA ALA A 42 0.50 11.73 -15.04
C ALA A 42 0.14 10.50 -14.18
N GLU A 43 -0.70 9.61 -14.70
CA GLU A 43 -1.05 8.34 -14.05
C GLU A 43 0.17 7.42 -13.91
N THR A 44 0.97 7.28 -14.96
CA THR A 44 2.23 6.51 -14.93
C THR A 44 3.22 7.08 -13.92
N THR A 45 3.36 8.41 -13.89
CA THR A 45 4.25 9.11 -12.95
C THR A 45 3.77 8.95 -11.51
N GLY A 46 2.45 9.08 -11.27
CA GLY A 46 1.85 8.83 -9.97
C GLY A 46 2.07 7.39 -9.50
N HIS A 47 1.91 6.42 -10.39
CA HIS A 47 2.17 5.00 -10.07
C HIS A 47 3.64 4.76 -9.73
N LEU A 48 4.58 5.36 -10.47
CA LEU A 48 6.02 5.26 -10.19
C LEU A 48 6.38 5.87 -8.83
N ILE A 49 5.87 7.06 -8.51
CA ILE A 49 6.09 7.72 -7.22
C ILE A 49 5.57 6.84 -6.07
N TYR A 50 4.35 6.29 -6.22
CA TYR A 50 3.77 5.40 -5.23
C TYR A 50 4.61 4.13 -5.04
N LYS A 51 5.02 3.49 -6.14
CA LYS A 51 5.86 2.28 -6.10
C LYS A 51 7.19 2.55 -5.41
N GLN A 52 7.86 3.64 -5.78
CA GLN A 52 9.14 4.03 -5.17
C GLN A 52 9.00 4.36 -3.67
N GLY A 53 7.91 5.02 -3.28
CA GLY A 53 7.59 5.27 -1.87
C GLY A 53 7.40 3.98 -1.09
N LEU A 54 6.66 3.01 -1.65
CA LEU A 54 6.43 1.71 -1.04
C LEU A 54 7.73 0.89 -0.92
N GLU A 55 8.55 0.86 -1.96
CA GLU A 55 9.87 0.21 -1.94
C GLU A 55 10.79 0.83 -0.89
N SER A 56 10.80 2.17 -0.77
CA SER A 56 11.56 2.89 0.26
C SER A 56 11.10 2.53 1.68
N LEU A 57 9.79 2.42 1.91
CA LEU A 57 9.22 1.96 3.18
C LEU A 57 9.67 0.53 3.50
N TYR A 58 9.57 -0.39 2.55
CA TYR A 58 10.03 -1.77 2.75
C TYR A 58 11.53 -1.83 3.06
N GLN A 59 12.37 -1.08 2.34
CA GLN A 59 13.80 -1.01 2.64
C GLN A 59 14.09 -0.45 4.03
N THR A 60 13.33 0.57 4.47
CA THR A 60 13.49 1.16 5.81
C THR A 60 13.15 0.13 6.89
N ILE A 61 12.05 -0.59 6.71
CA ILE A 61 11.63 -1.66 7.62
C ILE A 61 12.68 -2.77 7.65
N ASP A 62 13.17 -3.22 6.49
CA ASP A 62 14.13 -4.32 6.40
C ASP A 62 15.49 -3.98 7.03
N ARG A 63 15.95 -2.73 6.85
CA ARG A 63 17.18 -2.20 7.49
C ARG A 63 17.04 -1.96 8.99
N SER A 64 15.82 -1.97 9.54
CA SER A 64 15.61 -1.77 10.98
C SER A 64 15.99 -3.04 11.75
N ASN A 65 17.29 -3.18 12.05
CA ASN A 65 17.88 -4.19 12.93
C ASN A 65 17.32 -5.63 12.73
N GLY A 66 17.21 -6.09 11.48
CA GLY A 66 16.77 -7.43 11.07
C GLY A 66 15.29 -7.57 10.68
N GLY A 67 14.59 -6.44 10.52
CA GLY A 67 13.31 -6.39 9.83
C GLY A 67 12.14 -7.01 10.60
N VAL A 68 11.01 -7.15 9.91
CA VAL A 68 9.75 -7.62 10.52
C VAL A 68 9.90 -9.02 11.11
N GLY A 69 10.61 -9.92 10.42
CA GLY A 69 10.83 -11.28 10.90
C GLY A 69 11.57 -11.31 12.23
N LYS A 70 12.69 -10.58 12.35
CA LYS A 70 13.43 -10.53 13.63
C LYS A 70 12.63 -9.84 14.72
N ARG A 71 11.93 -8.74 14.42
CA ARG A 71 11.05 -8.07 15.39
C ARG A 71 9.95 -8.98 15.91
N LEU A 72 9.39 -9.81 15.05
CA LEU A 72 8.37 -10.80 15.42
C LEU A 72 8.97 -11.87 16.34
N ALA A 73 10.18 -12.37 16.04
CA ALA A 73 10.89 -13.31 16.89
C ALA A 73 11.22 -12.70 18.27
N GLU A 74 11.77 -11.49 18.31
CA GLU A 74 12.08 -10.74 19.54
C GLU A 74 10.83 -10.52 20.40
N CYS A 75 9.70 -10.14 19.78
CA CYS A 75 8.44 -9.92 20.50
C CYS A 75 7.95 -11.19 21.21
N ARG A 76 8.04 -12.33 20.53
CA ARG A 76 7.67 -13.64 21.09
C ARG A 76 8.65 -14.10 22.16
N GLU A 77 9.95 -13.93 21.93
CA GLU A 77 10.99 -14.23 22.91
C GLU A 77 10.78 -13.44 24.19
N ILE A 78 10.52 -12.13 24.10
CA ILE A 78 10.21 -11.28 25.25
C ILE A 78 8.97 -11.78 25.99
N THR A 79 7.92 -12.14 25.26
CA THR A 79 6.68 -12.66 25.85
C THR A 79 6.95 -13.97 26.61
N GLU A 80 7.69 -14.91 26.01
CA GLU A 80 8.06 -16.19 26.63
C GLU A 80 9.00 -15.99 27.82
N ALA A 81 9.96 -15.07 27.73
CA ALA A 81 10.91 -14.77 28.81
C ALA A 81 10.21 -14.17 30.03
N ILE A 82 9.31 -13.20 29.83
CA ILE A 82 8.50 -12.64 30.92
C ILE A 82 7.63 -13.72 31.53
N PHE A 83 6.93 -14.51 30.71
CA PHE A 83 6.09 -15.60 31.22
C PHE A 83 6.88 -16.63 32.03
N THR A 84 8.10 -16.95 31.62
CA THR A 84 8.95 -17.97 32.28
C THR A 84 9.58 -17.45 33.56
N HIS A 85 10.06 -16.20 33.55
CA HIS A 85 10.90 -15.68 34.63
C HIS A 85 10.17 -14.74 35.60
N SER A 86 9.08 -14.09 35.16
CA SER A 86 8.33 -13.13 35.97
C SER A 86 6.85 -13.05 35.53
N PRO A 87 6.07 -14.14 35.63
CA PRO A 87 4.68 -14.19 35.16
C PRO A 87 3.77 -13.18 35.87
N ALA A 88 4.03 -12.89 37.15
CA ALA A 88 3.30 -11.90 37.96
C ALA A 88 3.31 -10.49 37.33
N LEU A 89 4.29 -10.18 36.47
CA LEU A 89 4.33 -8.91 35.75
C LEU A 89 3.10 -8.71 34.85
N PHE A 90 2.59 -9.78 34.24
CA PHE A 90 1.39 -9.70 33.42
C PHE A 90 0.10 -9.55 34.22
N GLU A 91 0.10 -9.97 35.49
CA GLU A 91 -1.02 -9.76 36.41
C GLU A 91 -1.05 -8.32 36.92
N GLN A 92 0.12 -7.80 37.28
CA GLN A 92 0.30 -6.43 37.76
C GLN A 92 0.01 -5.42 36.66
N GLU A 93 0.45 -5.71 35.44
CA GLU A 93 0.35 -4.82 34.29
C GLU A 93 -0.33 -5.53 33.10
N ALA A 94 -1.65 -5.74 33.21
CA ALA A 94 -2.43 -6.42 32.17
C ALA A 94 -2.29 -5.77 30.77
N GLY A 95 -2.00 -4.46 30.71
CA GLY A 95 -1.72 -3.76 29.45
C GLY A 95 -0.51 -4.31 28.68
N LEU A 96 0.47 -4.89 29.39
CA LEU A 96 1.70 -5.41 28.80
C LEU A 96 1.44 -6.61 27.88
N ILE A 97 0.62 -7.58 28.32
CA ILE A 97 0.30 -8.75 27.48
C ILE A 97 -0.55 -8.34 26.28
N HIS A 98 -1.46 -7.37 26.44
CA HIS A 98 -2.24 -6.83 25.34
C HIS A 98 -1.38 -6.09 24.32
N TRP A 99 -0.42 -5.29 24.77
CA TRP A 99 0.51 -4.58 23.88
C TRP A 99 1.41 -5.55 23.09
N LEU A 100 1.97 -6.57 23.76
CA LEU A 100 2.78 -7.60 23.09
C LEU A 100 1.95 -8.37 22.05
N GLN A 101 0.73 -8.80 22.41
CA GLN A 101 -0.15 -9.53 21.51
C GLN A 101 -0.59 -8.69 20.29
N ALA A 102 -0.90 -7.41 20.51
CA ALA A 102 -1.24 -6.49 19.43
C ALA A 102 -0.04 -6.24 18.51
N THR A 103 1.17 -6.12 19.08
CA THR A 103 2.42 -5.94 18.34
C THR A 103 2.75 -7.16 17.48
N ASP A 104 2.66 -8.38 18.03
CA ASP A 104 2.85 -9.62 17.27
C ASP A 104 1.87 -9.72 16.10
N ARG A 105 0.57 -9.44 16.33
CA ARG A 105 -0.45 -9.43 15.26
C ARG A 105 -0.13 -8.41 14.17
N TYR A 106 0.21 -7.18 14.56
CA TYR A 106 0.61 -6.14 13.62
C TYR A 106 1.81 -6.56 12.77
N LEU A 107 2.83 -7.18 13.37
CA LEU A 107 4.02 -7.65 12.67
C LEU A 107 3.72 -8.82 11.73
N VAL A 108 2.83 -9.75 12.12
CA VAL A 108 2.35 -10.83 11.24
C VAL A 108 1.61 -10.26 10.02
N GLU A 109 0.68 -9.32 10.25
CA GLU A 109 -0.06 -8.66 9.17
C GLU A 109 0.90 -7.90 8.24
N LEU A 110 1.84 -7.13 8.81
CA LEU A 110 2.86 -6.41 8.04
C LEU A 110 3.70 -7.37 7.21
N ALA A 111 4.17 -8.48 7.79
CA ALA A 111 4.94 -9.49 7.07
C ALA A 111 4.18 -10.07 5.87
N SER A 112 2.87 -10.29 5.99
CA SER A 112 2.01 -10.81 4.92
C SER A 112 1.85 -9.85 3.74
N LYS A 113 2.11 -8.56 3.94
CA LYS A 113 2.00 -7.50 2.92
C LYS A 113 3.35 -7.13 2.31
N MET A 114 4.44 -7.69 2.80
CA MET A 114 5.77 -7.45 2.24
C MET A 114 6.07 -8.46 1.13
N PRO A 115 6.95 -8.12 0.17
CA PRO A 115 7.42 -9.05 -0.84
C PRO A 115 8.00 -10.32 -0.20
N GLU A 116 7.76 -11.47 -0.82
CA GLU A 116 8.23 -12.78 -0.32
C GLU A 116 9.75 -12.77 -0.14
N ASP A 117 10.16 -13.10 1.09
CA ASP A 117 11.53 -13.42 1.44
C ASP A 117 11.52 -14.84 2.03
N PRO A 118 12.23 -15.81 1.43
CA PRO A 118 12.25 -17.18 1.91
C PRO A 118 12.73 -17.31 3.37
N THR A 119 13.51 -16.34 3.87
CA THR A 119 13.95 -16.26 5.27
C THR A 119 12.80 -15.88 6.22
N ARG A 120 11.83 -15.10 5.74
CA ARG A 120 10.69 -14.58 6.52
C ARG A 120 9.58 -15.61 6.68
N ALA A 121 9.36 -16.46 5.68
CA ALA A 121 8.31 -17.49 5.68
C ALA A 121 8.45 -18.49 6.84
N HIS A 122 9.68 -18.80 7.26
CA HIS A 122 9.94 -19.75 8.35
C HIS A 122 9.61 -19.18 9.75
N ILE A 123 9.61 -17.85 9.91
CA ILE A 123 9.39 -17.17 11.21
C ILE A 123 7.90 -16.89 11.45
N VAL A 124 7.13 -16.69 10.37
CA VAL A 124 5.72 -16.29 10.46
C VAL A 124 4.79 -17.45 10.87
N ASN A 125 5.23 -18.70 10.79
CA ASN A 125 4.33 -19.85 10.94
C ASN A 125 4.01 -20.22 12.41
N SER A 126 2.70 -20.31 12.68
CA SER A 126 1.95 -21.02 13.73
C SER A 126 2.23 -20.85 15.23
N ARG A 127 3.26 -20.12 15.70
CA ARG A 127 3.57 -20.08 17.16
C ARG A 127 2.89 -18.96 17.96
N SER A 128 2.35 -17.92 17.32
CA SER A 128 1.77 -16.76 18.02
C SER A 128 0.58 -17.10 18.91
N ALA A 129 -0.46 -17.74 18.36
CA ALA A 129 -1.70 -18.01 19.08
C ALA A 129 -1.44 -18.87 20.33
N GLU A 130 -0.59 -19.88 20.21
CA GLU A 130 -0.22 -20.76 21.30
C GLU A 130 0.45 -20.02 22.47
N ILE A 131 1.39 -19.10 22.19
CA ILE A 131 2.08 -18.32 23.22
C ILE A 131 1.07 -17.49 24.01
N TYR A 132 0.24 -16.70 23.34
CA TYR A 132 -0.68 -15.79 24.02
C TYR A 132 -1.82 -16.52 24.71
N GLU A 133 -2.37 -17.59 24.12
CA GLU A 133 -3.38 -18.43 24.79
C GLU A 133 -2.83 -19.06 26.08
N ARG A 134 -1.59 -19.56 26.05
CA ARG A 134 -0.93 -20.14 27.22
C ARG A 134 -0.76 -19.11 28.34
N VAL A 135 -0.31 -17.90 28.00
CA VAL A 135 -0.12 -16.80 28.96
C VAL A 135 -1.46 -16.36 29.56
N HIS A 136 -2.47 -16.09 28.72
CA HIS A 136 -3.81 -15.69 29.18
C HIS A 136 -4.45 -16.75 30.08
N ARG A 137 -4.29 -18.04 29.74
CA ARG A 137 -4.80 -19.14 30.58
C ARG A 137 -4.15 -19.13 31.95
N ALA A 138 -2.83 -19.00 32.02
CA ALA A 138 -2.09 -19.02 33.29
C ALA A 138 -2.49 -17.87 34.22
N ILE A 139 -2.52 -16.64 33.69
CA ILE A 139 -2.94 -15.43 34.42
C ILE A 139 -4.41 -15.54 34.86
N GLY A 140 -5.29 -16.02 33.98
CA GLY A 140 -6.71 -16.20 34.29
C GLY A 140 -6.96 -17.27 35.37
N THR A 141 -6.10 -18.29 35.49
CA THR A 141 -6.18 -19.29 36.57
C THR A 141 -5.58 -18.84 37.90
N GLU A 142 -4.62 -17.91 37.91
CA GLU A 142 -4.03 -17.37 39.15
C GLU A 142 -4.92 -16.28 39.77
N ALA A 143 -5.55 -15.43 38.96
CA ALA A 143 -6.56 -14.47 39.44
C ALA A 143 -7.80 -15.13 40.09
N ALA A 144 -8.11 -16.38 39.75
CA ALA A 144 -9.21 -17.15 40.33
C ALA A 144 -8.87 -17.86 41.66
N LYS A 145 -7.61 -17.81 42.10
CA LYS A 145 -7.13 -18.46 43.34
C LYS A 145 -6.94 -17.51 44.53
N VAL A 146 -7.26 -16.22 44.36
CA VAL A 146 -7.19 -15.18 45.41
C VAL A 146 -8.57 -14.91 46.00
#